data_AF-A0A2D4P1G2-F1
#
_entry.id   AF-A0A2D4P1G2-F1
#
_cell.length_a   1.000
_cell.length_b   1.000
_cell.length_c   1.000
_cell.angle_alpha   90.00
_cell.angle_beta   90.00
_cell.angle_gamma   90.00
#
_symmetry.space_group_name_H-M   'P 1'
#
loop_
_entity.id
_entity.type
_entity.pdbx_description
1 polymer ?
#
loop_
_entity_poly.entity_id
_entity_poly.type
_entity_poly.pdbx_seq_one_letter_code
_entity_poly.pdbx_strand_id
1 'polypeptide(L)'
;SSHYLCHEVAPPQLVMSIQNGIHGPMQEEFILAKLKREGQEDGLYALRWSVLDFNRLILLVMKNGQSISIQGNANYRQFRIQRKENSFVLEGWEQEFPSVQELMNALKGCTLKSGTDIFSLKR
;
A
#
# COMPACT_ATOMS: atom_id res chain seq x y z
N SER A 1 1.38 -11.09 11.15
CA SER A 1 2.15 -10.51 12.26
C SER A 1 3.61 -10.48 11.82
N SER A 2 4.25 -9.31 11.74
CA SER A 2 5.67 -9.15 11.38
C SER A 2 6.43 -8.62 12.59
N HIS A 3 7.43 -9.34 13.10
CA HIS A 3 8.13 -9.01 14.35
C HIS A 3 9.60 -9.41 14.30
N TYR A 4 10.40 -8.89 15.23
CA TYR A 4 11.76 -9.32 15.53
C TYR A 4 11.89 -9.60 17.03
N LEU A 5 12.84 -10.46 17.41
CA LEU A 5 13.04 -10.89 18.81
C LEU A 5 14.13 -10.10 19.54
N CYS A 6 15.12 -9.58 18.82
CA CYS A 6 16.22 -8.81 19.38
C CYS A 6 16.47 -7.56 18.52
N HIS A 7 16.48 -6.39 19.16
CA HIS A 7 16.60 -5.10 18.48
C HIS A 7 18.00 -4.88 17.88
N GLU A 8 19.05 -5.34 18.57
CA GLU A 8 20.46 -5.13 18.16
C GLU A 8 20.81 -5.81 16.82
N VAL A 9 20.04 -6.84 16.45
CA VAL A 9 20.23 -7.59 15.21
C VAL A 9 19.04 -7.46 14.26
N ALA A 10 18.09 -6.56 14.55
CA ALA A 10 16.91 -6.38 13.74
C ALA A 10 17.28 -5.77 12.38
N PRO A 11 16.91 -6.39 11.24
CA PRO A 11 17.16 -5.81 9.93
C PRO A 11 16.53 -4.42 9.81
N PRO A 12 17.27 -3.37 9.40
CA PRO A 12 16.74 -2.00 9.34
C PRO A 12 15.46 -1.87 8.50
N GLN A 13 15.38 -2.61 7.39
CA GLN A 13 14.18 -2.65 6.55
C GLN A 13 12.97 -3.26 7.26
N LEU A 14 13.18 -4.29 8.11
CA LEU A 14 12.11 -4.89 8.89
C LEU A 14 11.60 -3.92 9.96
N VAL A 15 12.51 -3.21 10.64
CA VAL A 15 12.16 -2.19 11.64
C VAL A 15 11.32 -1.09 10.98
N MET A 16 11.79 -0.52 9.86
CA MET A 16 11.03 0.48 9.08
C MET A 16 9.68 -0.07 8.62
N SER A 17 9.62 -1.33 8.19
CA SER A 17 8.38 -1.95 7.72
C SER A 17 7.36 -2.09 8.83
N ILE A 18 7.76 -2.52 10.02
CA ILE A 18 6.88 -2.64 11.19
C ILE A 18 6.34 -1.26 11.59
N GLN A 19 7.21 -0.24 11.67
CA GLN A 19 6.82 1.13 12.00
C GLN A 19 5.78 1.72 11.02
N ASN A 20 5.91 1.39 9.73
CA ASN A 20 5.03 1.90 8.68
C ASN A 20 3.89 0.94 8.30
N GLY A 21 3.72 -0.19 9.00
CA GLY A 21 2.69 -1.19 8.70
C GLY A 21 2.85 -1.87 7.33
N ILE A 22 4.09 -1.96 6.82
CA ILE A 22 4.42 -2.56 5.53
C ILE A 22 4.55 -4.08 5.69
N HIS A 23 3.79 -4.82 4.91
CA HIS A 23 3.94 -6.26 4.80
C HIS A 23 5.19 -6.64 4.00
N GLY A 24 5.73 -7.84 4.27
CA GLY A 24 6.75 -8.45 3.40
C GLY A 24 6.24 -8.66 1.96
N PRO A 25 7.01 -9.36 1.11
CA PRO A 25 6.61 -9.70 -0.26
C PRO A 25 5.48 -10.76 -0.27
N MET A 26 4.31 -10.35 0.24
CA MET A 26 3.11 -11.16 0.37
C MET A 26 2.37 -11.21 -0.97
N GLN A 27 1.90 -12.39 -1.35
CA GLN A 27 1.09 -12.54 -2.55
C GLN A 27 -0.23 -11.77 -2.42
N GLU A 28 -0.76 -11.35 -3.56
CA GLU A 28 -1.88 -10.44 -3.65
C GLU A 28 -3.14 -10.96 -2.96
N GLU A 29 -3.44 -12.24 -3.12
CA GLU A 29 -4.59 -12.93 -2.53
C GLU A 29 -4.61 -12.84 -1.00
N PHE A 30 -3.46 -12.88 -0.34
CA PHE A 30 -3.38 -12.79 1.12
C PHE A 30 -3.61 -11.36 1.62
N ILE A 31 -3.14 -10.36 0.89
CA ILE A 31 -3.43 -8.95 1.19
C ILE A 31 -4.92 -8.68 1.03
N LEU A 32 -5.52 -9.15 -0.07
CA LEU A 32 -6.96 -9.01 -0.31
C LEU A 32 -7.79 -9.73 0.75
N ALA A 33 -7.42 -10.96 1.12
CA ALA A 33 -8.09 -11.69 2.20
C ALA A 33 -7.98 -10.94 3.54
N LYS A 34 -6.84 -10.31 3.81
CA LYS A 34 -6.66 -9.49 5.01
C LYS A 34 -7.57 -8.27 4.99
N LEU A 35 -7.58 -7.49 3.91
CA LEU A 35 -8.43 -6.28 3.82
C LEU A 35 -9.92 -6.61 3.89
N LYS A 36 -10.36 -7.69 3.23
CA LYS A 36 -11.76 -8.16 3.32
C LYS A 36 -12.17 -8.54 4.75
N ARG A 37 -11.23 -9.01 5.58
CA ARG A 37 -11.49 -9.34 6.99
C ARG A 37 -11.57 -8.12 7.89
N GLU A 38 -10.86 -7.04 7.57
CA GLU A 38 -10.89 -5.78 8.33
C GLU A 38 -12.22 -5.03 8.11
N GLY A 39 -12.89 -5.25 6.97
CA GLY A 39 -14.22 -4.73 6.70
C GLY A 39 -14.46 -4.47 5.21
N GLN A 40 -15.63 -3.95 4.88
CA GLN A 40 -15.97 -3.48 3.53
C GLN A 40 -16.08 -1.95 3.50
N GLU A 41 -15.08 -1.28 4.07
CA GLU A 41 -15.01 0.18 4.06
C GLU A 41 -14.26 0.68 2.84
N ASP A 42 -14.78 1.75 2.24
CA ASP A 42 -14.12 2.45 1.15
C ASP A 42 -12.78 3.02 1.59
N GLY A 43 -11.75 2.83 0.76
CA GLY A 43 -10.44 3.40 1.00
C GLY A 43 -9.57 2.63 2.00
N LEU A 44 -10.02 1.47 2.48
CA LEU A 44 -9.15 0.51 3.18
C LEU A 44 -7.96 0.17 2.30
N TYR A 45 -6.76 0.18 2.88
CA TYR A 45 -5.55 -0.04 2.12
C TYR A 45 -4.52 -0.89 2.87
N ALA A 46 -3.60 -1.48 2.12
CA ALA A 46 -2.44 -2.19 2.64
C ALA A 46 -1.19 -1.83 1.85
N LEU A 47 -0.06 -1.79 2.55
CA LEU A 47 1.27 -1.67 1.96
C LEU A 47 1.98 -3.02 2.02
N ARG A 48 2.67 -3.40 0.94
CA ARG A 48 3.57 -4.54 0.92
C ARG A 48 4.81 -4.26 0.09
N TRP A 49 5.90 -4.98 0.34
CA TRP A 49 7.00 -5.06 -0.61
C TRP A 49 6.57 -5.80 -1.89
N SER A 50 7.15 -5.40 -3.02
CA SER A 50 7.00 -6.13 -4.28
C SER A 50 7.66 -7.50 -4.17
N VAL A 51 7.06 -8.49 -4.84
CA VAL A 51 7.64 -9.84 -4.97
C VAL A 51 8.70 -9.92 -6.07
N LEU A 52 8.82 -8.87 -6.90
CA LEU A 52 9.70 -8.82 -8.07
C LEU A 52 10.80 -7.74 -7.99
N ASP A 53 10.69 -6.79 -7.04
CA ASP A 53 11.58 -5.62 -6.97
C ASP A 53 11.77 -5.18 -5.52
N PHE A 54 13.01 -5.30 -5.03
CA PHE A 54 13.36 -5.01 -3.63
C PHE A 54 13.20 -3.53 -3.25
N ASN A 55 13.20 -2.62 -4.25
CA ASN A 55 13.07 -1.19 -4.04
C ASN A 55 11.65 -0.68 -4.34
N ARG A 56 10.66 -1.58 -4.39
CA ARG A 56 9.29 -1.23 -4.75
C ARG A 56 8.30 -1.65 -3.68
N LEU A 57 7.50 -0.68 -3.26
CA LEU A 57 6.32 -0.89 -2.43
C LEU A 57 5.08 -0.91 -3.33
N ILE A 58 4.11 -1.72 -2.94
CA ILE A 58 2.79 -1.79 -3.56
C ILE A 58 1.76 -1.33 -2.54
N LEU A 59 1.06 -0.26 -2.87
CA LEU A 59 -0.11 0.23 -2.15
C LEU A 59 -1.36 -0.35 -2.80
N LEU A 60 -2.07 -1.21 -2.09
CA LEU A 60 -3.35 -1.75 -2.53
C LEU A 60 -4.48 -1.01 -1.83
N VAL A 61 -5.40 -0.41 -2.59
CA VAL A 61 -6.53 0.38 -2.08
C VAL A 61 -7.84 -0.26 -2.53
N MET A 62 -8.74 -0.52 -1.58
CA MET A 62 -10.08 -1.05 -1.81
C MET A 62 -11.05 0.07 -2.23
N LYS A 63 -11.98 -0.27 -3.11
CA LYS A 63 -13.12 0.55 -3.49
C LYS A 63 -14.38 -0.31 -3.37
N ASN A 64 -15.24 0.05 -2.45
CA ASN A 64 -16.56 -0.51 -2.27
C ASN A 64 -17.55 0.18 -3.22
N GLY A 65 -17.77 -0.42 -4.38
CA GLY A 65 -18.90 -0.09 -5.24
C GLY A 65 -19.93 -1.21 -5.19
N GLN A 66 -21.19 -0.89 -4.91
CA GLN A 66 -22.32 -1.82 -5.02
C GLN A 66 -22.57 -2.36 -6.45
N SER A 67 -21.67 -2.18 -7.41
CA SER A 67 -21.82 -2.87 -8.68
C SER A 67 -21.15 -4.24 -8.60
N ILE A 68 -22.00 -5.25 -8.48
CA ILE A 68 -21.83 -6.47 -9.26
C ILE A 68 -21.80 -5.98 -10.72
N SER A 69 -20.66 -5.48 -11.18
CA SER A 69 -20.45 -5.32 -12.60
C SER A 69 -20.38 -6.74 -13.15
N ILE A 70 -21.22 -7.01 -14.14
CA ILE A 70 -21.31 -8.26 -14.90
C ILE A 70 -19.98 -8.55 -15.65
N GLN A 71 -18.92 -7.76 -15.41
CA GLN A 71 -17.65 -7.72 -16.12
C GLN A 71 -16.43 -7.57 -15.18
N GLY A 72 -16.39 -8.27 -14.05
CA GLY A 72 -15.11 -8.67 -13.41
C GLY A 72 -14.11 -7.58 -12.99
N ASN A 73 -14.51 -6.31 -12.91
CA ASN A 73 -13.60 -5.25 -12.49
C ASN A 73 -13.28 -5.39 -11.00
N ALA A 74 -11.99 -5.60 -10.70
CA ALA A 74 -11.52 -5.72 -9.33
C ALA A 74 -11.91 -4.50 -8.48
N ASN A 75 -12.52 -4.75 -7.31
CA ASN A 75 -12.89 -3.75 -6.29
C ASN A 75 -11.69 -3.13 -5.57
N TYR A 76 -10.53 -3.09 -6.21
CA TYR A 76 -9.30 -2.55 -5.68
C TYR A 76 -8.35 -2.15 -6.81
N ARG A 77 -7.36 -1.32 -6.47
CA ARG A 77 -6.23 -1.00 -7.35
C ARG A 77 -4.92 -1.07 -6.60
N GLN A 78 -3.87 -1.38 -7.35
CA GLN A 78 -2.50 -1.33 -6.89
C GLN A 78 -1.81 -0.10 -7.46
N PHE A 79 -1.15 0.64 -6.59
CA PHE A 79 -0.30 1.75 -6.93
C PHE A 79 1.14 1.42 -6.53
N ARG A 80 2.08 1.84 -7.38
CA ARG A 80 3.49 1.50 -7.24
C ARG A 80 4.22 2.67 -6.61
N ILE A 81 4.95 2.40 -5.54
CA ILE A 81 5.78 3.39 -4.85
C ILE A 81 7.24 2.93 -4.99
N GLN A 82 8.03 3.74 -5.67
CA GLN A 82 9.46 3.52 -5.83
C GLN A 82 10.20 4.07 -4.61
N ARG A 83 11.01 3.23 -3.98
CA ARG A 83 12.04 3.65 -3.03
C ARG A 83 13.29 4.06 -3.81
N LYS A 84 13.75 5.28 -3.57
CA LYS A 84 15.06 5.81 -3.96
C LYS A 84 15.98 5.77 -2.74
N GLU A 85 17.22 6.27 -2.87
CA GLU A 85 18.19 6.26 -1.76
C GLU A 85 17.63 6.91 -0.50
N ASN A 86 17.06 8.12 -0.63
CA ASN A 86 16.60 8.93 0.50
C ASN A 86 15.13 9.38 0.38
N SER A 87 14.38 8.82 -0.58
CA SER A 87 13.01 9.25 -0.83
C SER A 87 12.10 8.13 -1.35
N PHE A 88 10.80 8.40 -1.30
CA PHE A 88 9.72 7.56 -1.80
C PHE A 88 8.89 8.36 -2.80
N VAL A 89 8.60 7.76 -3.94
CA VAL A 89 7.86 8.40 -5.03
C VAL A 89 6.73 7.49 -5.47
N LEU A 90 5.51 8.00 -5.48
CA LEU A 90 4.39 7.30 -6.11
C LEU A 90 4.54 7.42 -7.63
N GLU A 91 4.50 6.30 -8.36
CA GLU A 91 4.59 6.34 -9.82
C GLU A 91 3.44 7.16 -10.42
N GLY A 92 3.79 8.13 -11.27
CA GLY A 92 2.85 9.09 -11.85
C GLY A 92 2.57 10.32 -10.97
N TRP A 93 3.26 10.46 -9.83
CA TRP A 93 3.21 11.67 -9.01
C TRP A 93 4.59 12.33 -8.96
N GLU A 94 4.65 13.63 -9.24
CA GLU A 94 5.92 14.39 -9.31
C GLU A 94 6.52 14.72 -7.93
N GLN A 95 5.82 14.38 -6.84
CA GLN A 95 6.28 14.66 -5.49
C GLN A 95 7.12 13.51 -4.92
N GLU A 96 8.18 13.89 -4.21
CA GLU A 96 9.01 12.96 -3.44
C GLU A 96 8.85 13.20 -1.94
N PHE A 97 8.91 12.11 -1.17
CA PHE A 97 8.76 12.15 0.27
C PHE A 97 9.96 11.49 0.95
N PRO A 98 10.53 12.06 2.01
CA PRO A 98 11.67 11.46 2.70
C PRO A 98 11.29 10.21 3.50
N SER A 99 10.01 10.03 3.80
CA SER A 99 9.50 8.86 4.53
C SER A 99 8.19 8.31 3.94
N VAL A 100 7.95 7.00 4.14
CA VAL A 100 6.67 6.38 3.79
C VAL A 100 5.53 7.03 4.56
N GLN A 101 5.75 7.40 5.83
CA GLN A 101 4.73 8.05 6.64
C GLN A 101 4.29 9.40 6.05
N GLU A 102 5.23 10.23 5.59
CA GLU A 102 4.91 11.51 4.93
C GLU A 102 4.18 11.31 3.61
N LEU A 103 4.63 10.37 2.78
CA LEU A 103 3.92 9.99 1.55
C LEU A 103 2.47 9.59 1.85
N MET A 104 2.28 8.69 2.81
CA MET A 104 0.95 8.19 3.16
C MET A 104 0.06 9.28 3.78
N ASN A 105 0.63 10.22 4.53
CA ASN A 105 -0.10 11.36 5.07
C ASN A 105 -0.54 12.31 3.96
N ALA A 106 0.33 12.60 2.99
CA ALA A 106 -0.03 13.40 1.83
C ALA A 106 -1.16 12.73 1.01
N LEU A 107 -1.08 11.40 0.81
CA LEU A 107 -2.11 10.65 0.10
C LEU A 107 -3.50 10.67 0.75
N LYS A 108 -3.59 10.79 2.08
CA LYS A 108 -4.90 10.91 2.78
C LYS A 108 -5.63 12.22 2.47
N GLY A 109 -4.89 13.28 2.14
CA GLY A 109 -5.45 14.56 1.69
C GLY A 109 -5.71 14.62 0.17
N CYS A 110 -5.38 13.55 -0.55
CA CYS A 110 -5.47 13.49 -2.00
C CYS A 110 -6.46 12.42 -2.46
N THR A 111 -6.70 12.41 -3.77
CA THR A 111 -7.51 11.40 -4.43
C THR A 111 -6.66 10.73 -5.50
N LEU A 112 -6.58 9.41 -5.46
CA LEU A 112 -5.87 8.60 -6.43
C LEU A 112 -6.77 8.30 -7.62
N LYS A 113 -6.22 8.39 -8.83
CA LYS A 113 -6.94 8.10 -10.08
C LYS A 113 -6.24 6.96 -10.83
N SER A 114 -7.03 6.03 -11.34
CA SER A 114 -6.58 4.96 -12.21
C SER A 114 -7.58 4.81 -13.36
N GLY A 115 -7.26 5.40 -14.52
CA GLY A 115 -8.23 5.57 -15.59
C GLY A 115 -9.41 6.46 -15.14
N THR A 116 -10.63 5.95 -15.26
CA THR A 116 -11.86 6.61 -14.79
C THR A 116 -12.15 6.34 -13.31
N ASP A 117 -11.44 5.40 -12.67
CA ASP A 117 -11.66 5.06 -11.28
C ASP A 117 -10.96 6.03 -10.34
N ILE A 118 -11.71 6.44 -9.31
CA ILE A 118 -11.27 7.34 -8.25
C ILE A 118 -11.22 6.58 -6.92
N PHE A 119 -10.13 6.76 -6.17
CA PHE A 119 -9.89 6.13 -4.86
C PHE A 119 -9.48 7.20 -3.84
N SER A 120 -9.93 7.04 -2.60
CA SER A 120 -9.47 7.83 -1.45
C SER A 120 -8.86 6.88 -0.43
N LEU A 121 -7.87 7.32 0.33
CA LEU A 121 -7.32 6.52 1.41
C LEU A 121 -8.07 6.85 2.70
N LYS A 122 -8.60 5.83 3.36
CA LYS A 122 -9.16 5.92 4.70
C LYS A 122 -8.46 4.93 5.61
N ARG A 123 -8.24 5.32 6.86
CA ARG A 123 -7.70 4.46 7.90
C ARG A 123 -8.48 4.68 9.18
#